data_AF-A0A6B3QM64-F1
#
_entry.id   AF-A0A6B3QM64-F1
#
_cell.length_a   1.000
_cell.length_b   1.000
_cell.length_c   1.000
_cell.angle_alpha   90.00
_cell.angle_beta   90.00
_cell.angle_gamma   90.00
#
_symmetry.space_group_name_H-M   'P 1'
#
loop_
_entity.id
_entity.type
_entity.pdbx_description
1 polymer ?
#
loop_
_entity_poly.entity_id
_entity_poly.type
_entity_poly.pdbx_seq_one_letter_code
_entity_poly.pdbx_strand_id
1 'polypeptide(L)'
;MAAQHPNAHTRATSRTPGEDHPHEQPLAGVVHDNVRHTESFTVVGNHLVQHKDLSLLAIGLACYIQSVRQGTSVDIKTLAARFPEGPTRIAAGLRELEKHGYLHRSCTRTSTGRIVTSTVSCNRPGHSGSARETASRPVARRAPQEKPPPRKRLPVVPQPSCPAPALLQAAVDVLTGLRRRDPRLLLSATDAEHLAPGVAAWLEREIAPTAVHHALTENLPNEPLIRPAAFLAHRLTAQLPPPPPFRTPAPPAPELRHPLQTCDGCDRAFRAPQPGRCRECRAVDDRVPGAPDVGPLCAAG
;
A
#
# COMPACT_ATOMS: atom_id res chain seq x y z
N MET A 1 9.86 44.45 34.55
CA MET A 1 9.44 43.05 34.39
C MET A 1 9.17 42.78 32.92
N ALA A 2 10.01 41.98 32.27
CA ALA A 2 9.71 41.34 30.98
C ALA A 2 10.68 40.18 30.81
N ALA A 3 10.19 38.95 30.99
CA ALA A 3 10.94 37.73 30.79
C ALA A 3 11.11 37.50 29.29
N GLN A 4 12.36 37.46 28.81
CA GLN A 4 12.69 36.97 27.48
C GLN A 4 12.62 35.44 27.50
N HIS A 5 11.73 34.87 26.70
CA HIS A 5 11.70 33.45 26.38
C HIS A 5 12.62 33.17 25.18
N PRO A 6 13.76 32.47 25.34
CA PRO A 6 14.58 32.01 24.24
C PRO A 6 14.22 30.55 23.97
N ASN A 7 13.35 30.26 23.01
CA ASN A 7 13.20 28.92 22.42
C ASN A 7 12.33 29.01 21.15
N ALA A 8 12.93 29.48 20.06
CA ALA A 8 12.44 29.21 18.72
C ALA A 8 13.31 28.09 18.13
N HIS A 9 12.71 26.92 17.89
CA HIS A 9 13.40 25.80 17.29
C HIS A 9 13.86 26.16 15.86
N THR A 10 15.16 26.01 15.62
CA THR A 10 15.79 26.18 14.33
C THR A 10 15.13 25.26 13.31
N ARG A 11 14.62 25.86 12.24
CA ARG A 11 14.02 25.19 11.08
C ARG A 11 15.01 24.17 10.51
N ALA A 12 14.62 22.90 10.49
CA ALA A 12 15.43 21.82 9.91
C ALA A 12 15.75 22.14 8.45
N THR A 13 17.03 22.37 8.18
CA THR A 13 17.59 22.46 6.83
C THR A 13 17.38 21.11 6.14
N SER A 14 16.77 21.15 4.96
CA SER A 14 16.60 20.01 4.07
C SER A 14 17.95 19.34 3.79
N ARG A 15 18.05 18.04 4.10
CA ARG A 15 19.19 17.18 3.71
C ARG A 15 19.44 17.29 2.20
N THR A 16 20.53 17.93 1.83
CA THR A 16 21.20 17.71 0.55
C THR A 16 21.88 16.34 0.61
N PRO A 17 21.58 15.39 -0.30
CA PRO A 17 22.36 14.16 -0.39
C PRO A 17 23.66 14.51 -1.12
N GLY A 18 24.68 14.82 -0.34
CA GLY A 18 26.01 15.12 -0.83
C GLY A 18 27.02 14.87 0.28
N GLU A 19 27.17 13.61 0.68
CA GLU A 19 28.27 13.16 1.52
C GLU A 19 28.66 11.73 1.10
N ASP A 20 29.68 11.68 0.24
CA ASP A 20 30.83 10.77 0.28
C ASP A 20 30.60 9.34 0.78
N HIS A 21 30.11 8.50 -0.13
CA HIS A 21 30.58 7.13 -0.17
C HIS A 21 31.76 7.08 -1.16
N PRO A 22 32.96 6.62 -0.75
CA PRO A 22 34.02 6.36 -1.71
C PRO A 22 33.55 5.19 -2.58
N HIS A 23 32.92 5.52 -3.70
CA HIS A 23 32.63 4.55 -4.74
C HIS A 23 33.97 4.06 -5.25
N GLU A 24 34.27 2.76 -5.07
CA GLU A 24 35.33 2.09 -5.82
C GLU A 24 35.10 2.42 -7.30
N GLN A 25 35.92 3.33 -7.83
CA GLN A 25 35.84 3.69 -9.23
C GLN A 25 36.27 2.46 -10.03
N PRO A 26 35.47 2.03 -11.02
CA PRO A 26 35.86 0.91 -11.87
C PRO A 26 37.25 1.17 -12.47
N LEU A 27 38.17 0.19 -12.39
CA LEU A 27 39.53 0.31 -12.93
C LEU A 27 39.56 0.65 -14.43
N ALA A 28 38.45 0.40 -15.15
CA ALA A 28 38.21 0.84 -16.52
C ALA A 28 36.70 0.93 -16.78
N GLY A 29 36.27 1.90 -17.58
CA GLY A 29 34.86 2.06 -17.98
C GLY A 29 34.47 3.52 -18.16
N VAL A 30 33.21 3.75 -18.55
CA VAL A 30 32.64 5.09 -18.65
C VAL A 30 32.22 5.55 -17.26
N VAL A 31 32.81 6.64 -16.77
CA VAL A 31 32.32 7.36 -15.59
C VAL A 31 31.32 8.40 -16.07
N HIS A 32 30.09 8.34 -15.56
CA HIS A 32 29.03 9.25 -15.94
C HIS A 32 29.01 10.46 -15.00
N ASP A 33 29.35 11.63 -15.52
CA ASP A 33 29.04 12.91 -14.87
C ASP A 33 27.61 13.34 -15.25
N ASN A 34 26.65 12.97 -14.42
CA ASN A 34 25.23 13.14 -14.71
C ASN A 34 24.67 14.44 -14.12
N VAL A 35 24.36 15.41 -14.99
CA VAL A 35 23.55 16.57 -14.60
C VAL A 35 22.08 16.25 -14.86
N ARG A 36 21.21 16.56 -13.89
CA ARG A 36 19.77 16.39 -14.06
C ARG A 36 19.23 17.39 -15.08
N HIS A 37 18.85 16.92 -16.26
CA HIS A 37 18.07 17.69 -17.20
C HIS A 37 16.64 17.92 -16.66
N THR A 38 16.20 19.17 -16.59
CA THR A 38 14.85 19.54 -16.12
C THR A 38 13.89 19.84 -17.26
N GLU A 39 14.40 20.17 -18.45
CA GLU A 39 13.61 20.59 -19.61
C GLU A 39 14.11 19.94 -20.90
N SER A 40 13.23 19.82 -21.90
CA SER A 40 13.55 19.42 -23.28
C SER A 40 14.34 18.11 -23.45
N PHE A 41 14.05 17.10 -22.62
CA PHE A 41 14.67 15.77 -22.74
C PHE A 41 13.65 14.71 -23.20
N THR A 42 14.14 13.65 -23.84
CA THR A 42 13.34 12.49 -24.25
C THR A 42 13.83 11.28 -23.46
N VAL A 43 12.90 10.56 -22.82
CA VAL A 43 13.22 9.31 -22.12
C VAL A 43 13.26 8.18 -23.13
N VAL A 44 14.44 7.63 -23.36
CA VAL A 44 14.66 6.51 -24.27
C VAL A 44 14.90 5.23 -23.44
N GLY A 45 14.22 4.14 -23.81
CA GLY A 45 14.39 2.87 -23.13
C GLY A 45 15.75 2.20 -23.43
N ASN A 46 16.39 1.62 -22.41
CA ASN A 46 17.65 0.90 -22.59
C ASN A 46 17.56 -0.25 -23.60
N HIS A 47 16.38 -0.86 -23.77
CA HIS A 47 16.16 -1.93 -24.76
C HIS A 47 16.36 -1.46 -26.21
N LEU A 48 16.19 -0.15 -26.49
CA LEU A 48 16.44 0.44 -27.80
C LEU A 48 17.91 0.83 -27.94
N VAL A 49 18.47 1.50 -26.94
CA VAL A 49 19.86 2.00 -26.97
C VAL A 49 20.89 0.87 -26.92
N GLN A 50 20.58 -0.23 -26.24
CA GLN A 50 21.45 -1.40 -26.09
C GLN A 50 21.01 -2.57 -26.99
N HIS A 51 20.23 -2.28 -28.04
CA HIS A 51 19.73 -3.32 -28.93
C HIS A 51 20.87 -3.95 -29.74
N LYS A 52 21.03 -5.27 -29.66
CA LYS A 52 22.17 -5.97 -30.27
C LYS A 52 22.11 -6.06 -31.79
N ASP A 53 20.89 -6.12 -32.35
CA ASP A 53 20.69 -6.36 -33.79
C ASP A 53 20.38 -5.07 -34.59
N LEU A 54 20.26 -3.91 -33.92
CA LEU A 54 20.01 -2.64 -34.61
C LEU A 54 21.34 -1.93 -34.86
N SER A 55 21.47 -1.32 -36.04
CA SER A 55 22.60 -0.43 -36.30
C SER A 55 22.53 0.83 -35.43
N LEU A 56 23.69 1.42 -35.13
CA LEU A 56 23.76 2.72 -34.42
C LEU A 56 22.99 3.82 -35.16
N LEU A 57 22.93 3.74 -36.50
CA LEU A 57 22.13 4.63 -37.32
C LEU A 57 20.63 4.42 -37.06
N ALA A 58 20.14 3.18 -37.02
CA ALA A 58 18.76 2.89 -36.68
C ALA A 58 18.41 3.35 -35.25
N ILE A 59 19.29 3.10 -34.28
CA ILE A 59 19.11 3.57 -32.89
C ILE A 59 19.05 5.10 -32.84
N GLY A 60 19.96 5.79 -33.51
CA GLY A 60 19.96 7.26 -33.60
C GLY A 60 18.71 7.82 -34.26
N LEU A 61 18.25 7.20 -35.36
CA LEU A 61 16.98 7.56 -36.01
C LEU A 61 15.80 7.36 -35.07
N ALA A 62 15.74 6.26 -34.31
CA ALA A 62 14.68 6.02 -33.36
C ALA A 62 14.66 7.06 -32.21
N CYS A 63 15.83 7.39 -31.66
CA CYS A 63 15.96 8.46 -30.66
C CYS A 63 15.49 9.81 -31.20
N TYR A 64 15.84 10.14 -32.45
CA TYR A 64 15.38 11.36 -33.09
C TYR A 64 13.85 11.36 -33.27
N ILE A 65 13.28 10.27 -33.79
CA ILE A 65 11.83 10.14 -34.01
C ILE A 65 11.05 10.27 -32.69
N GLN A 66 11.60 9.82 -31.56
CA GLN A 66 10.97 9.96 -30.24
C GLN A 66 11.04 11.38 -29.67
N SER A 67 12.00 12.20 -30.10
CA SER A 67 12.17 13.57 -29.60
C SER A 67 11.37 14.62 -30.38
N VAL A 68 10.95 14.31 -31.62
CA VAL A 68 10.14 15.22 -32.43
C VAL A 68 8.66 15.20 -32.05
N ARG A 69 7.95 16.30 -32.30
CA ARG A 69 6.51 16.38 -32.06
C ARG A 69 5.74 15.47 -33.01
N GLN A 70 4.58 14.97 -32.56
CA GLN A 70 3.65 14.24 -33.41
C GLN A 70 3.26 15.10 -34.63
N GLY A 71 3.23 14.50 -35.82
CA GLY A 71 2.96 15.20 -37.08
C GLY A 71 4.20 15.69 -37.83
N THR A 72 5.40 15.59 -37.25
CA THR A 72 6.65 15.85 -37.98
C THR A 72 6.83 14.81 -39.10
N SER A 73 7.16 15.25 -40.32
CA SER A 73 7.36 14.34 -41.45
C SER A 73 8.66 13.53 -41.28
N VAL A 74 8.53 12.21 -41.13
CA VAL A 74 9.64 11.25 -41.05
C VAL A 74 9.79 10.51 -42.38
N ASP A 75 10.11 11.27 -43.43
CA ASP A 75 10.41 10.73 -44.77
C ASP A 75 11.93 10.66 -45.01
N ILE A 76 12.34 9.76 -45.91
CA ILE A 76 13.76 9.53 -46.24
C ILE A 76 14.41 10.83 -46.72
N LYS A 77 13.71 11.61 -47.54
CA LYS A 77 14.22 12.91 -48.04
C LYS A 77 14.41 13.91 -46.91
N THR A 78 13.43 14.04 -46.01
CA THR A 78 13.49 14.97 -44.87
C THR A 78 14.62 14.60 -43.91
N LEU A 79 14.81 13.31 -43.65
CA LEU A 79 15.90 12.83 -42.79
C LEU A 79 17.26 13.00 -43.45
N ALA A 80 17.39 12.72 -44.75
CA ALA A 80 18.64 12.88 -45.51
C ALA A 80 19.07 14.34 -45.65
N ALA A 81 18.13 15.30 -45.61
CA ALA A 81 18.45 16.71 -45.58
C ALA A 81 18.97 17.19 -44.21
N ARG A 82 18.65 16.46 -43.12
CA ARG A 82 18.99 16.85 -41.74
C ARG A 82 20.26 16.19 -41.21
N PHE A 83 20.51 14.93 -41.59
CA PHE A 83 21.65 14.16 -41.12
C PHE A 83 22.73 14.05 -42.20
N PRO A 84 24.03 13.93 -41.82
CA PRO A 84 25.13 13.70 -42.77
C PRO A 84 25.11 12.29 -43.40
N GLU A 85 23.98 11.59 -43.32
CA GLU A 85 23.80 10.21 -43.72
C GLU A 85 23.11 10.12 -45.08
N GLY A 86 23.56 9.18 -45.92
CA GLY A 86 22.99 9.00 -47.25
C GLY A 86 21.54 8.49 -47.22
N PRO A 87 20.71 8.82 -48.22
CA PRO A 87 19.30 8.42 -48.28
C PRO A 87 19.13 6.89 -48.23
N THR A 88 20.06 6.13 -48.84
CA THR A 88 20.05 4.66 -48.82
C THR A 88 20.29 4.10 -47.42
N ARG A 89 21.21 4.70 -46.64
CA ARG A 89 21.51 4.31 -45.26
C ARG A 89 20.33 4.62 -44.34
N ILE A 90 19.71 5.77 -44.51
CA ILE A 90 18.49 6.16 -43.79
C ILE A 90 17.33 5.21 -44.10
N ALA A 91 17.13 4.86 -45.38
CA ALA A 91 16.12 3.89 -45.77
C ALA A 91 16.38 2.51 -45.16
N ALA A 92 17.65 2.07 -45.09
CA ALA A 92 18.04 0.82 -44.44
C ALA A 92 17.75 0.85 -42.93
N GLY A 93 18.15 1.91 -42.23
CA GLY A 93 17.89 2.06 -40.79
C GLY A 93 16.38 2.09 -40.47
N LEU A 94 15.56 2.74 -41.30
CA LEU A 94 14.11 2.71 -41.14
C LEU A 94 13.52 1.31 -41.33
N ARG A 95 14.03 0.52 -42.29
CA ARG A 95 13.63 -0.89 -42.48
C ARG A 95 14.04 -1.78 -41.31
N GLU A 96 15.20 -1.53 -40.71
CA GLU A 96 15.63 -2.22 -39.48
C GLU A 96 14.66 -1.94 -38.32
N LEU A 97 14.27 -0.67 -38.13
CA LEU A 97 13.30 -0.30 -37.10
C LEU A 97 11.93 -0.93 -37.33
N GLU A 98 11.49 -1.03 -38.59
CA GLU A 98 10.25 -1.74 -38.95
C GLU A 98 10.34 -3.23 -38.65
N LYS A 99 11.45 -3.88 -39.04
CA LYS A 99 11.70 -5.31 -38.78
C LYS A 99 11.66 -5.65 -37.29
N HIS A 100 12.21 -4.79 -36.45
CA HIS A 100 12.25 -4.99 -34.99
C HIS A 100 11.03 -4.41 -34.25
N GLY A 101 10.04 -3.89 -34.97
CA GLY A 101 8.76 -3.42 -34.41
C GLY A 101 8.84 -2.08 -33.67
N TYR A 102 9.92 -1.32 -33.87
CA TYR A 102 10.08 0.03 -33.34
C TYR A 102 9.38 1.10 -34.20
N LEU A 103 9.17 0.79 -35.48
CA LEU A 103 8.47 1.64 -36.42
C LEU A 103 7.40 0.85 -37.15
N HIS A 104 6.22 1.43 -37.35
CA HIS A 104 5.21 0.86 -38.22
C HIS A 104 4.77 1.90 -39.24
N ARG A 105 4.80 1.55 -40.52
CA ARG A 105 4.35 2.40 -41.61
C ARG A 105 3.12 1.78 -42.25
N SER A 106 1.99 2.46 -42.13
CA SER A 106 0.76 2.07 -42.82
C SER A 106 0.43 3.11 -43.88
N CYS A 107 0.23 2.65 -45.12
CA CYS A 107 -0.29 3.48 -46.21
C CYS A 107 -1.79 3.28 -46.25
N THR A 108 -2.55 4.23 -45.71
CA THR A 108 -4.02 4.18 -45.78
C THR A 108 -4.50 5.09 -46.88
N ARG A 109 -5.33 4.55 -47.78
CA ARG A 109 -6.10 5.37 -48.73
C ARG A 109 -7.23 6.04 -47.98
N THR A 110 -7.21 7.37 -47.93
CA THR A 110 -8.31 8.14 -47.36
C THR A 110 -9.52 8.05 -48.29
N SER A 111 -10.72 8.30 -47.74
CA SER A 111 -11.99 8.34 -48.49
C SER A 111 -11.97 9.34 -49.66
N THR A 112 -11.02 10.27 -49.66
CA THR A 112 -10.74 11.26 -50.70
C THR A 112 -9.78 10.78 -51.80
N GLY A 113 -9.39 9.51 -51.81
CA GLY A 113 -8.49 8.91 -52.81
C GLY A 113 -7.00 9.24 -52.64
N ARG A 114 -6.62 9.98 -51.59
CA ARG A 114 -5.22 10.31 -51.29
C ARG A 114 -4.58 9.19 -50.45
N ILE A 115 -3.33 8.84 -50.77
CA ILE A 115 -2.55 7.88 -49.99
C ILE A 115 -1.85 8.67 -48.88
N VAL A 116 -2.20 8.39 -47.62
CA VAL A 116 -1.54 9.00 -46.46
C VAL A 116 -0.65 7.95 -45.79
N THR A 117 0.65 8.25 -45.71
CA THR A 117 1.62 7.43 -44.98
C THR A 117 1.55 7.81 -43.50
N SER A 118 0.98 6.94 -42.67
CA SER A 118 1.01 7.08 -41.22
C SER A 118 2.21 6.31 -40.67
N THR A 119 3.16 7.04 -40.09
CA THR A 119 4.33 6.48 -39.40
C THR A 119 4.07 6.49 -37.90
N VAL A 120 3.91 5.31 -37.31
CA VAL A 120 3.71 5.12 -35.87
C VAL A 120 5.03 4.65 -35.27
N SER A 121 5.61 5.47 -34.38
CA SER A 121 6.79 5.11 -33.59
C SER A 121 6.35 4.37 -32.32
N CYS A 122 6.91 3.19 -32.07
CA CYS A 122 6.62 2.40 -30.88
C CYS A 122 7.80 2.49 -29.90
N ASN A 123 7.58 3.14 -28.75
CA ASN A 123 8.61 3.28 -27.72
C ASN A 123 9.01 1.95 -27.07
N ARG A 124 8.16 0.91 -27.16
CA ARG A 124 8.47 -0.46 -26.72
C ARG A 124 7.78 -1.47 -27.64
N PRO A 125 8.52 -2.26 -28.44
CA PRO A 125 7.94 -3.29 -29.29
C PRO A 125 7.27 -4.36 -28.41
N GLY A 126 6.08 -4.81 -28.82
CA GLY A 126 5.27 -5.81 -28.10
C GLY A 126 4.28 -5.26 -27.07
N HIS A 127 4.28 -3.96 -26.75
CA HIS A 127 3.22 -3.38 -25.91
C HIS A 127 1.96 -3.00 -26.72
N SER A 128 2.12 -2.71 -28.01
CA SER A 128 1.03 -2.36 -28.94
C SER A 128 0.33 -3.58 -29.57
N GLY A 129 0.63 -4.80 -29.10
CA GLY A 129 0.21 -6.06 -29.70
C GLY A 129 -1.05 -6.72 -29.12
N SER A 130 -2.13 -5.99 -28.86
CA SER A 130 -3.45 -6.65 -28.66
C SER A 130 -4.66 -6.02 -29.35
N ALA A 131 -4.50 -4.88 -30.04
CA ALA A 131 -5.68 -4.12 -30.49
C ALA A 131 -5.94 -4.04 -31.99
N ARG A 132 -5.05 -4.48 -32.91
CA ARG A 132 -5.35 -4.21 -34.33
C ARG A 132 -4.87 -5.14 -35.44
N GLU A 133 -4.33 -6.33 -35.17
CA GLU A 133 -3.93 -7.20 -36.27
C GLU A 133 -4.19 -8.67 -35.99
N THR A 134 -5.46 -9.06 -35.92
CA THR A 134 -5.87 -10.48 -36.08
C THR A 134 -7.31 -10.59 -36.58
N ALA A 135 -7.58 -10.08 -37.78
CA ALA A 135 -8.72 -10.52 -38.57
C ALA A 135 -8.21 -11.48 -39.66
N SER A 136 -7.88 -12.73 -39.28
CA SER A 136 -8.01 -13.95 -40.11
C SER A 136 -7.40 -15.20 -39.44
N ARG A 137 -8.29 -16.11 -38.99
CA ARG A 137 -8.15 -17.58 -38.77
C ARG A 137 -7.26 -18.13 -37.62
N PRO A 138 -7.50 -19.38 -37.18
CA PRO A 138 -8.75 -20.02 -36.72
C PRO A 138 -8.62 -20.59 -35.27
N VAL A 139 -9.74 -21.06 -34.73
CA VAL A 139 -9.93 -21.65 -33.39
C VAL A 139 -8.81 -22.61 -32.95
N ALA A 140 -8.09 -22.29 -31.87
CA ALA A 140 -7.53 -23.28 -30.95
C ALA A 140 -7.14 -22.69 -29.58
N ARG A 141 -7.70 -23.31 -28.54
CA ARG A 141 -7.32 -23.32 -27.11
C ARG A 141 -7.53 -22.03 -26.30
N ARG A 142 -8.56 -22.09 -25.44
CA ARG A 142 -8.67 -21.31 -24.21
C ARG A 142 -7.34 -21.40 -23.44
N ALA A 143 -6.58 -20.32 -23.41
CA ALA A 143 -5.53 -20.10 -22.44
C ALA A 143 -6.14 -19.45 -21.17
N PRO A 144 -5.58 -19.69 -19.97
CA PRO A 144 -6.10 -19.17 -18.71
C PRO A 144 -6.20 -17.64 -18.71
N GLN A 145 -7.28 -17.12 -18.11
CA GLN A 145 -7.58 -15.69 -17.99
C GLN A 145 -6.35 -14.85 -17.69
N GLU A 146 -6.13 -13.82 -18.52
CA GLU A 146 -5.18 -12.74 -18.26
C GLU A 146 -5.44 -12.14 -16.87
N LYS A 147 -4.39 -12.16 -16.04
CA LYS A 147 -4.38 -11.42 -14.78
C LYS A 147 -4.56 -9.93 -15.08
N PRO A 148 -5.35 -9.19 -14.26
CA PRO A 148 -5.51 -7.74 -14.42
C PRO A 148 -4.14 -7.04 -14.38
N PRO A 149 -4.02 -5.85 -14.99
CA PRO A 149 -2.76 -5.09 -15.01
C PRO A 149 -2.19 -4.95 -13.59
N PRO A 150 -0.86 -4.98 -13.41
CA PRO A 150 -0.24 -4.96 -12.08
C PRO A 150 -0.65 -3.66 -11.38
N ARG A 151 -1.59 -3.78 -10.44
CA ARG A 151 -1.89 -2.71 -9.48
C ARG A 151 -0.55 -2.33 -8.84
N LYS A 152 -0.26 -1.02 -8.75
CA LYS A 152 0.91 -0.51 -8.01
C LYS A 152 0.98 -1.28 -6.69
N ARG A 153 2.06 -2.06 -6.49
CA ARG A 153 2.17 -2.96 -5.33
C ARG A 153 1.96 -2.13 -4.07
N LEU A 154 1.04 -2.56 -3.22
CA LEU A 154 0.92 -1.99 -1.89
C LEU A 154 2.27 -2.14 -1.18
N PRO A 155 2.67 -1.16 -0.35
CA PRO A 155 3.92 -1.24 0.39
C PRO A 155 3.97 -2.53 1.22
N VAL A 156 5.18 -3.02 1.44
CA VAL A 156 5.41 -4.24 2.23
C VAL A 156 4.94 -3.98 3.65
N VAL A 157 4.11 -4.89 4.15
CA VAL A 157 3.53 -4.86 5.48
C VAL A 157 4.39 -5.76 6.38
N PRO A 158 4.61 -5.41 7.67
CA PRO A 158 5.32 -6.28 8.59
C PRO A 158 4.67 -7.67 8.65
N GLN A 159 5.51 -8.70 8.70
CA GLN A 159 5.04 -10.09 8.79
C GLN A 159 5.11 -10.57 10.24
N PRO A 160 4.13 -11.39 10.67
CA PRO A 160 4.18 -12.04 11.98
C PRO A 160 5.29 -13.09 12.00
N SER A 161 5.84 -13.35 13.18
CA SER A 161 6.86 -14.38 13.37
C SER A 161 6.26 -15.79 13.25
N CYS A 162 4.98 -15.95 13.59
CA CYS A 162 4.22 -17.19 13.45
C CYS A 162 2.86 -16.90 12.80
N PRO A 163 2.71 -17.11 11.48
CA PRO A 163 1.44 -16.92 10.77
C PRO A 163 0.47 -18.07 11.07
N ALA A 164 -0.08 -18.10 12.28
CA ALA A 164 -1.13 -19.05 12.64
C ALA A 164 -2.44 -18.63 11.93
N PRO A 165 -3.21 -19.57 11.36
CA PRO A 165 -4.43 -19.25 10.62
C PRO A 165 -5.50 -18.58 11.50
N ALA A 166 -5.58 -18.93 12.80
CA ALA A 166 -6.47 -18.27 13.74
C ALA A 166 -6.10 -16.79 13.98
N LEU A 167 -4.80 -16.47 13.98
CA LEU A 167 -4.29 -15.12 14.19
C LEU A 167 -4.50 -14.25 12.95
N LEU A 168 -4.31 -14.82 11.76
CA LEU A 168 -4.65 -14.16 10.49
C LEU A 168 -6.16 -13.94 10.36
N GLN A 169 -6.99 -14.89 10.81
CA GLN A 169 -8.45 -14.71 10.82
C GLN A 169 -8.87 -13.56 11.75
N ALA A 170 -8.32 -13.51 12.98
CA ALA A 170 -8.56 -12.40 13.90
C ALA A 170 -8.12 -11.05 13.31
N ALA A 171 -7.01 -11.02 12.56
CA ALA A 171 -6.55 -9.84 11.84
C ALA A 171 -7.52 -9.39 10.74
N VAL A 172 -8.10 -10.33 9.98
CA VAL A 172 -9.13 -10.03 8.97
C VAL A 172 -10.41 -9.52 9.64
N ASP A 173 -10.81 -10.08 10.78
CA ASP A 173 -11.98 -9.63 11.53
C ASP A 173 -11.81 -8.19 12.03
N VAL A 174 -10.60 -7.81 12.46
CA VAL A 174 -10.24 -6.42 12.76
C VAL A 174 -10.34 -5.55 11.50
N LEU A 175 -9.80 -5.96 10.35
CA LEU A 175 -9.88 -5.15 9.14
C LEU A 175 -11.32 -4.95 8.65
N THR A 176 -12.17 -5.97 8.72
CA THR A 176 -13.59 -5.87 8.34
C THR A 176 -14.39 -5.00 9.31
N GLY A 177 -13.98 -4.93 10.58
CA GLY A 177 -14.56 -4.05 11.59
C GLY A 177 -14.31 -2.55 11.34
N LEU A 178 -13.25 -2.18 10.60
CA LEU A 178 -12.90 -0.77 10.37
C LEU A 178 -14.00 0.01 9.65
N ARG A 179 -14.69 -0.63 8.69
CA ARG A 179 -15.84 -0.06 7.98
C ARG A 179 -16.96 0.41 8.92
N ARG A 180 -17.17 -0.29 10.05
CA ARG A 180 -18.22 0.06 11.02
C ARG A 180 -17.87 1.31 11.82
N ARG A 181 -16.58 1.60 11.98
CA ARG A 181 -16.07 2.76 12.75
C ARG A 181 -15.96 3.99 11.86
N ASP A 182 -15.47 3.82 10.63
CA ASP A 182 -15.38 4.88 9.63
C ASP A 182 -15.78 4.34 8.23
N PRO A 183 -16.86 4.87 7.61
CA PRO A 183 -17.31 4.42 6.29
C PRO A 183 -16.34 4.78 5.15
N ARG A 184 -15.35 5.66 5.38
CA ARG A 184 -14.33 6.05 4.38
C ARG A 184 -13.27 4.97 4.16
N LEU A 185 -13.13 4.02 5.10
CA LEU A 185 -12.17 2.92 5.03
C LEU A 185 -12.76 1.68 4.36
N LEU A 186 -13.19 1.82 3.10
CA LEU A 186 -13.62 0.70 2.28
C LEU A 186 -12.40 -0.05 1.73
N LEU A 187 -12.23 -1.30 2.16
CA LEU A 187 -11.15 -2.20 1.74
C LEU A 187 -11.71 -3.29 0.84
N SER A 188 -11.01 -3.60 -0.25
CA SER A 188 -11.32 -4.78 -1.06
C SER A 188 -10.81 -6.05 -0.37
N ALA A 189 -11.35 -7.22 -0.73
CA ALA A 189 -10.90 -8.51 -0.18
C ALA A 189 -9.38 -8.69 -0.35
N THR A 190 -8.85 -8.34 -1.53
CA THR A 190 -7.41 -8.41 -1.82
C THR A 190 -6.58 -7.46 -0.96
N ASP A 191 -7.11 -6.28 -0.63
CA ASP A 191 -6.40 -5.34 0.23
C ASP A 191 -6.41 -5.82 1.69
N ALA A 192 -7.52 -6.43 2.14
CA ALA A 192 -7.62 -7.02 3.47
C ALA A 192 -6.64 -8.19 3.64
N GLU A 193 -6.54 -9.08 2.64
CA GLU A 193 -5.56 -10.17 2.61
C GLU A 193 -4.12 -9.65 2.66
N HIS A 194 -3.81 -8.57 1.92
CA HIS A 194 -2.48 -7.96 1.94
C HIS A 194 -2.13 -7.30 3.28
N LEU A 195 -3.11 -6.74 3.97
CA LEU A 195 -2.93 -6.03 5.25
C LEU A 195 -2.97 -6.97 6.47
N ALA A 196 -3.59 -8.14 6.36
CA ALA A 196 -3.77 -9.09 7.46
C ALA A 196 -2.44 -9.47 8.17
N PRO A 197 -1.31 -9.72 7.47
CA PRO A 197 -0.04 -9.99 8.14
C PRO A 197 0.45 -8.83 9.03
N GLY A 198 0.15 -7.58 8.68
CA GLY A 198 0.56 -6.43 9.49
C GLY A 198 -0.22 -6.32 10.78
N VAL A 199 -1.54 -6.51 10.70
CA VAL A 199 -2.38 -6.55 11.88
C VAL A 199 -2.01 -7.76 12.76
N ALA A 200 -1.73 -8.90 12.14
CA ALA A 200 -1.20 -10.07 12.82
C ALA A 200 0.08 -9.77 13.62
N ALA A 201 1.03 -9.05 13.02
CA ALA A 201 2.26 -8.62 13.71
C ALA A 201 2.01 -7.66 14.89
N TRP A 202 0.89 -6.93 14.90
CA TRP A 202 0.47 -6.13 16.05
C TRP A 202 -0.18 -6.98 17.14
N LEU A 203 -1.00 -7.97 16.76
CA LEU A 203 -1.62 -8.91 17.71
C LEU A 203 -0.58 -9.80 18.42
N GLU A 204 0.47 -10.22 17.71
CA GLU A 204 1.61 -10.95 18.31
C GLU A 204 2.33 -10.14 19.39
N ARG A 205 2.23 -8.80 19.34
CA ARG A 205 2.83 -7.89 20.33
C ARG A 205 1.87 -7.56 21.47
N GLU A 206 0.88 -8.42 21.69
CA GLU A 206 -0.12 -8.32 22.76
C GLU A 206 -1.00 -7.05 22.69
N ILE A 207 -1.11 -6.43 21.51
CA ILE A 207 -2.03 -5.31 21.31
C ILE A 207 -3.45 -5.85 21.14
N ALA A 208 -4.37 -5.40 22.00
CA ALA A 208 -5.77 -5.78 21.91
C ALA A 208 -6.39 -5.35 20.56
N PRO A 209 -7.28 -6.15 19.95
CA PRO A 209 -7.94 -5.82 18.67
C PRO A 209 -8.58 -4.42 18.64
N THR A 210 -9.19 -4.00 19.75
CA THR A 210 -9.81 -2.68 19.91
C THR A 210 -8.78 -1.54 19.91
N ALA A 211 -7.60 -1.77 20.48
CA ALA A 211 -6.50 -0.82 20.46
C ALA A 211 -5.90 -0.69 19.06
N VAL A 212 -5.78 -1.80 18.30
CA VAL A 212 -5.37 -1.76 16.88
C VAL A 212 -6.37 -0.93 16.06
N HIS A 213 -7.67 -1.13 16.27
CA HIS A 213 -8.70 -0.33 15.64
C HIS A 213 -8.56 1.17 15.92
N HIS A 214 -8.40 1.54 17.19
CA HIS A 214 -8.19 2.94 17.57
C HIS A 214 -6.96 3.50 16.88
N ALA A 215 -5.82 2.80 17.01
CA ALA A 215 -4.57 3.20 16.41
C ALA A 215 -4.62 3.30 14.88
N LEU A 216 -5.47 2.55 14.17
CA LEU A 216 -5.63 2.68 12.72
C LEU A 216 -6.61 3.79 12.31
N THR A 217 -7.53 4.17 13.19
CA THR A 217 -8.58 5.18 12.96
C THR A 217 -8.30 6.55 13.59
N GLU A 218 -7.26 6.67 14.40
CA GLU A 218 -6.90 7.91 15.07
C GLU A 218 -6.19 8.88 14.12
N ASN A 219 -6.51 10.18 14.18
CA ASN A 219 -5.90 11.22 13.33
C ASN A 219 -6.03 10.95 11.81
N LEU A 220 -7.20 10.51 11.35
CA LEU A 220 -7.47 10.47 9.92
C LEU A 220 -7.46 11.88 9.32
N PRO A 221 -6.88 12.08 8.12
CA PRO A 221 -6.95 13.35 7.43
C PRO A 221 -8.42 13.72 7.13
N ASN A 222 -8.70 15.02 7.15
CA ASN A 222 -10.04 15.53 6.90
C ASN A 222 -10.42 15.42 5.41
N GLU A 223 -9.41 15.34 4.54
CA GLU A 223 -9.54 15.15 3.10
C GLU A 223 -10.01 13.73 2.72
N PRO A 224 -10.68 13.56 1.56
CA PRO A 224 -11.10 12.25 1.09
C PRO A 224 -9.89 11.34 0.82
N LEU A 225 -9.90 10.14 1.41
CA LEU A 225 -8.83 9.15 1.25
C LEU A 225 -8.83 8.56 -0.16
N ILE A 226 -7.85 8.94 -0.98
CA ILE A 226 -7.68 8.43 -2.35
C ILE A 226 -7.20 6.96 -2.34
N ARG A 227 -6.44 6.54 -1.32
CA ARG A 227 -5.89 5.17 -1.20
C ARG A 227 -5.91 4.66 0.26
N PRO A 228 -7.06 4.20 0.78
CA PRO A 228 -7.17 3.78 2.18
C PRO A 228 -6.23 2.61 2.52
N ALA A 229 -6.11 1.61 1.64
CA ALA A 229 -5.24 0.45 1.89
C ALA A 229 -3.75 0.82 2.02
N ALA A 230 -3.27 1.78 1.22
CA ALA A 230 -1.88 2.22 1.28
C ALA A 230 -1.59 3.01 2.57
N PHE A 231 -2.56 3.81 3.02
CA PHE A 231 -2.47 4.54 4.29
C PHE A 231 -2.42 3.58 5.49
N LEU A 232 -3.29 2.57 5.52
CA LEU A 232 -3.26 1.55 6.57
C LEU A 232 -1.95 0.76 6.57
N ALA A 233 -1.45 0.36 5.40
CA ALA A 233 -0.15 -0.29 5.30
C ALA A 233 0.98 0.59 5.86
N HIS A 234 0.97 1.89 5.55
CA HIS A 234 1.96 2.82 6.10
C HIS A 234 1.88 2.90 7.63
N ARG A 235 0.68 2.99 8.21
CA ARG A 235 0.52 3.05 9.67
C ARG A 235 0.93 1.76 10.36
N LEU A 236 0.56 0.61 9.81
CA LEU A 236 0.96 -0.69 10.34
C LEU A 236 2.47 -0.84 10.41
N THR A 237 3.20 -0.23 9.48
CA THR A 237 4.67 -0.22 9.45
C THR A 237 5.27 0.85 10.36
N ALA A 238 4.78 2.09 10.29
CA ALA A 238 5.37 3.24 10.98
C ALA A 238 5.05 3.28 12.48
N GLN A 239 3.88 2.78 12.90
CA GLN A 239 3.41 2.78 14.29
C GLN A 239 3.53 1.40 14.93
N LEU A 240 4.29 0.48 14.33
CA LEU A 240 4.49 -0.87 14.87
C LEU A 240 5.15 -0.77 16.27
N PRO A 241 4.49 -1.21 17.35
CA PRO A 241 5.06 -1.15 18.70
C PRO A 241 6.31 -2.02 18.79
N PRO A 242 7.30 -1.71 19.66
CA PRO A 242 8.42 -2.63 19.92
C PRO A 242 7.91 -3.97 20.47
N PRO A 243 8.66 -5.08 20.29
CA PRO A 243 8.23 -6.36 20.82
C PRO A 243 8.13 -6.27 22.36
N PRO A 244 7.10 -6.88 22.97
CA PRO A 244 6.98 -6.88 24.42
C PRO A 244 8.22 -7.57 25.03
N PRO A 245 8.70 -7.10 26.19
CA PRO A 245 9.75 -7.81 26.91
C PRO A 245 9.26 -9.22 27.21
N PHE A 246 10.11 -10.22 26.98
CA PHE A 246 9.78 -11.61 27.26
C PHE A 246 9.33 -11.74 28.71
N ARG A 247 8.05 -12.07 28.92
CA ARG A 247 7.53 -12.45 30.23
C ARG A 247 7.32 -13.95 30.24
N THR A 248 7.94 -14.62 31.21
CA THR A 248 7.56 -15.99 31.57
C THR A 248 6.05 -15.98 31.87
N PRO A 249 5.25 -16.92 31.31
CA PRO A 249 3.83 -16.98 31.57
C PRO A 249 3.59 -16.96 33.07
N ALA A 250 2.90 -15.93 33.56
CA ALA A 250 2.49 -15.90 34.95
C ALA A 250 1.59 -17.14 35.17
N PRO A 251 1.77 -17.89 36.27
CA PRO A 251 0.85 -18.96 36.61
C PRO A 251 -0.59 -18.41 36.57
N PRO A 252 -1.56 -19.16 36.02
CA PRO A 252 -2.93 -18.70 35.91
C PRO A 252 -3.39 -18.17 37.26
N ALA A 253 -3.94 -16.96 37.29
CA ALA A 253 -4.45 -16.37 38.51
C ALA A 253 -5.36 -17.42 39.19
N PRO A 254 -5.17 -17.71 40.49
CA PRO A 254 -6.00 -18.69 41.16
C PRO A 254 -7.45 -18.26 40.96
N GLU A 255 -8.26 -19.15 40.38
CA GLU A 255 -9.70 -18.94 40.30
C GLU A 255 -10.14 -18.52 41.71
N LEU A 256 -10.71 -17.32 41.84
CA LEU A 256 -11.23 -16.81 43.11
C LEU A 256 -12.42 -17.69 43.52
N ARG A 257 -12.13 -18.88 44.05
CA ARG A 257 -13.11 -19.79 44.62
C ARG A 257 -13.47 -19.21 45.97
N HIS A 258 -14.54 -18.44 46.00
CA HIS A 258 -15.09 -17.93 47.25
C HIS A 258 -15.34 -19.08 48.23
N PRO A 259 -15.00 -18.91 49.52
CA PRO A 259 -15.22 -19.93 50.54
C PRO A 259 -16.71 -20.27 50.65
N LEU A 260 -17.00 -21.51 51.05
CA LEU A 260 -18.35 -21.94 51.37
C LEU A 260 -18.71 -21.38 52.76
N GLN A 261 -19.79 -20.63 52.85
CA GLN A 261 -20.31 -20.01 54.05
C GLN A 261 -21.74 -20.50 54.31
N THR A 262 -22.15 -20.57 55.57
CA THR A 262 -23.53 -20.87 55.97
C THR A 262 -24.32 -19.58 56.14
N CYS A 263 -25.58 -19.58 55.72
CA CYS A 263 -26.46 -18.42 55.81
C CYS A 263 -27.06 -18.26 57.22
N ASP A 264 -26.92 -17.08 57.85
CA ASP A 264 -27.41 -16.75 59.20
C ASP A 264 -28.95 -16.75 59.39
N GLY A 265 -29.72 -17.15 58.38
CA GLY A 265 -31.18 -17.10 58.41
C GLY A 265 -31.88 -18.37 57.91
N CYS A 266 -31.17 -19.25 57.20
CA CYS A 266 -31.74 -20.50 56.69
C CYS A 266 -30.74 -21.68 56.70
N ASP A 267 -29.57 -21.50 57.33
CA ASP A 267 -28.46 -22.48 57.43
C ASP A 267 -27.97 -23.08 56.10
N ARG A 268 -28.39 -22.51 54.96
CA ARG A 268 -28.02 -23.00 53.63
C ARG A 268 -26.57 -22.61 53.30
N ALA A 269 -25.80 -23.57 52.80
CA ALA A 269 -24.44 -23.34 52.33
C ALA A 269 -24.41 -22.60 50.99
N PHE A 270 -23.64 -21.51 50.89
CA PHE A 270 -23.47 -20.70 49.69
C PHE A 270 -22.03 -20.18 49.56
N ARG A 271 -21.62 -19.77 48.36
CA ARG A 271 -20.26 -19.24 48.11
C ARG A 271 -20.27 -17.71 48.12
N ALA A 272 -19.49 -17.09 48.99
CA ALA A 272 -19.38 -15.63 49.06
C ALA A 272 -18.03 -15.17 49.64
N PRO A 273 -17.55 -13.96 49.26
CA PRO A 273 -16.29 -13.41 49.75
C PRO A 273 -16.34 -13.01 51.24
N GLN A 274 -17.53 -12.72 51.78
CA GLN A 274 -17.74 -12.33 53.17
C GLN A 274 -18.90 -13.15 53.78
N PRO A 275 -18.88 -13.41 55.10
CA PRO A 275 -20.00 -14.03 55.82
C PRO A 275 -21.30 -13.21 55.63
N GLY A 276 -22.44 -13.89 55.58
CA GLY A 276 -23.73 -13.21 55.61
C GLY A 276 -24.89 -14.04 55.08
N ARG A 277 -25.95 -13.34 54.68
CA ARG A 277 -27.19 -13.97 54.19
C ARG A 277 -27.06 -14.43 52.73
N CYS A 278 -27.75 -15.51 52.37
CA CYS A 278 -27.83 -16.01 51.00
C CYS A 278 -28.67 -15.07 50.11
N ARG A 279 -28.61 -15.24 48.79
CA ARG A 279 -29.33 -14.40 47.82
C ARG A 279 -30.83 -14.36 48.07
N GLU A 280 -31.41 -15.46 48.52
CA GLU A 280 -32.84 -15.57 48.81
C GLU A 280 -33.22 -14.79 50.07
N CYS A 281 -32.47 -14.96 51.18
CA CYS A 281 -32.71 -14.19 52.41
C CYS A 281 -32.49 -12.68 52.23
N ARG A 282 -31.46 -12.26 51.47
CA ARG A 282 -31.27 -10.83 51.14
C ARG A 282 -32.44 -10.26 50.35
N ALA A 283 -32.97 -11.02 49.39
CA ALA A 283 -34.12 -10.59 48.59
C ALA A 283 -35.43 -10.51 49.40
N VAL A 284 -35.53 -11.20 50.54
CA VAL A 284 -36.67 -11.10 51.47
C VAL A 284 -36.51 -9.89 52.39
N ASP A 285 -35.30 -9.62 52.89
CA ASP A 285 -35.02 -8.42 53.70
C ASP A 285 -35.20 -7.12 52.89
N ASP A 286 -34.70 -7.06 51.64
CA ASP A 286 -34.83 -5.89 50.76
C ASP A 286 -36.28 -5.61 50.33
N ARG A 287 -37.16 -6.61 50.45
CA ARG A 287 -38.61 -6.48 50.16
C ARG A 287 -39.41 -5.93 51.32
N VAL A 288 -38.79 -5.64 52.47
CA VAL A 288 -39.43 -4.91 53.57
C VAL A 288 -39.02 -3.44 53.43
N PRO A 289 -39.86 -2.55 52.87
CA PRO A 289 -39.61 -1.13 52.95
C PRO A 289 -39.74 -0.72 54.42
N GLY A 290 -38.72 -0.05 54.96
CA GLY A 290 -38.71 0.41 56.34
C GLY A 290 -39.99 1.14 56.72
N ALA A 291 -40.65 0.68 57.78
CA ALA A 291 -41.52 1.52 58.57
C ALA A 291 -40.65 2.45 59.42
N PRO A 292 -40.93 3.76 59.50
CA PRO A 292 -40.16 4.67 60.34
C PRO A 292 -40.37 4.33 61.81
N ASP A 293 -39.27 4.43 62.55
CA ASP A 293 -39.14 4.28 63.99
C ASP A 293 -40.08 5.26 64.71
N VAL A 294 -41.17 4.76 65.31
CA VAL A 294 -41.98 5.50 66.26
C VAL A 294 -41.43 5.19 67.65
N GLY A 295 -40.48 6.02 68.09
CA GLY A 295 -39.97 5.98 69.46
C GLY A 295 -41.08 6.36 70.46
N PRO A 296 -41.31 5.56 71.53
CA PRO A 296 -42.25 5.93 72.57
C PRO A 296 -41.61 6.96 73.51
N LEU A 297 -42.20 8.17 73.53
CA LEU A 297 -42.21 9.05 74.69
C LEU A 297 -42.92 8.32 75.83
N CYS A 298 -42.20 8.01 76.90
CA CYS A 298 -42.78 7.86 78.24
C CYS A 298 -41.84 8.46 79.28
N ALA A 299 -42.34 9.54 79.88
CA ALA A 299 -41.86 10.22 81.05
C ALA A 299 -42.28 9.49 82.35
N ALA A 300 -41.85 10.10 83.47
CA ALA A 300 -42.14 9.81 84.88
C ALA A 300 -41.13 8.86 85.57
N GLY A 301 -40.46 9.26 86.64
CA GLY A 301 -40.54 10.50 87.44
C GLY A 301 -39.42 10.58 88.47
#